data_AF-A0A349N876-F1
#
_entry.id   AF-A0A349N876-F1
#
_cell.length_a   1.000
_cell.length_b   1.000
_cell.length_c   1.000
_cell.angle_alpha   90.00
_cell.angle_beta   90.00
_cell.angle_gamma   90.00
#
_symmetry.space_group_name_H-M   'P 1'
#
loop_
_entity.id
_entity.type
_entity.pdbx_description
1 polymer ?
#
loop_
_entity_poly.entity_id
_entity_poly.type
_entity_poly.pdbx_seq_one_letter_code
_entity_poly.pdbx_strand_id
1 'polypeptide(L)' 'ISAIEAVGNYAIRPTFDDGHNSGIFSWETLFDLATNQAARWEDYNARINAAGASREPLPADTQVIKFIPSS' A
#
# COMPACT_ATOMS: atom_id res chain seq x y z
N ILE A 1 -5.28 -8.67 6.84
CA ILE A 1 -5.55 -9.67 5.77
C ILE A 1 -6.78 -10.47 6.15
N SER A 2 -7.76 -10.55 5.26
CA SER A 2 -9.03 -11.27 5.48
C SER A 2 -9.14 -12.57 4.68
N ALA A 3 -8.45 -12.70 3.55
CA ALA A 3 -8.41 -13.94 2.76
C ALA A 3 -7.14 -14.03 1.90
N ILE A 4 -6.79 -15.24 1.47
CA ILE A 4 -5.72 -15.50 0.49
C ILE A 4 -6.23 -16.57 -0.47
N GLU A 5 -6.14 -16.28 -1.77
CA GLU A 5 -6.54 -17.20 -2.83
C GLU A 5 -5.35 -17.52 -3.74
N ALA A 6 -5.21 -18.78 -4.14
CA ALA A 6 -4.21 -19.17 -5.13
C ALA A 6 -4.63 -18.73 -6.53
N VAL A 7 -3.67 -18.22 -7.31
CA VAL A 7 -3.86 -17.89 -8.73
C VAL A 7 -2.98 -18.85 -9.53
N GLY A 8 -3.59 -19.94 -9.99
CA GLY A 8 -2.87 -21.07 -10.58
C GLY A 8 -1.79 -21.60 -9.62
N ASN A 9 -0.60 -21.87 -10.14
CA ASN A 9 0.54 -22.37 -9.36
C ASN A 9 1.67 -21.33 -9.17
N TYR A 10 1.45 -20.06 -9.55
CA TYR A 10 2.54 -19.06 -9.67
C TYR A 10 2.34 -17.80 -8.82
N ALA A 11 1.17 -17.61 -8.21
CA ALA A 11 0.83 -16.39 -7.50
C ALA A 11 -0.27 -16.59 -6.45
N ILE A 12 -0.45 -15.58 -5.60
CA ILE A 12 -1.61 -15.44 -4.70
C ILE A 12 -2.31 -14.10 -4.92
N ARG A 13 -3.59 -14.08 -4.57
CA ARG A 13 -4.41 -12.87 -4.45
C ARG A 13 -4.86 -12.71 -2.99
N PRO A 14 -4.19 -11.86 -2.20
CA PRO A 14 -4.63 -11.53 -0.86
C PRO A 14 -5.80 -10.54 -0.91
N THR A 15 -6.73 -10.69 0.04
CA THR A 15 -7.72 -9.67 0.37
C THR A 15 -7.26 -8.97 1.65
N PHE A 16 -7.10 -7.66 1.57
CA PHE A 16 -6.74 -6.80 2.69
C PHE A 16 -7.98 -6.41 3.50
N ASP A 17 -7.78 -6.03 4.75
CA ASP A 17 -8.85 -5.65 5.69
C ASP A 17 -9.44 -4.27 5.38
N ASP A 18 -8.70 -3.41 4.69
CA ASP A 18 -9.15 -2.12 4.17
C ASP A 18 -10.01 -2.22 2.89
N GLY A 19 -10.32 -3.44 2.45
CA GLY A 19 -11.17 -3.72 1.30
C GLY A 19 -10.44 -3.88 -0.03
N HIS A 20 -9.11 -3.71 -0.09
CA HIS A 20 -8.36 -3.96 -1.32
C HIS A 20 -8.24 -5.47 -1.63
N ASN A 21 -8.59 -5.87 -2.84
CA ASN A 21 -8.63 -7.29 -3.24
C ASN A 21 -8.26 -7.57 -4.71
N SER A 22 -7.79 -6.55 -5.44
CA SER A 22 -7.49 -6.65 -6.88
C SER A 22 -6.05 -7.07 -7.20
N GLY A 23 -5.15 -7.04 -6.21
CA GLY A 23 -3.72 -7.31 -6.42
C GLY A 23 -3.40 -8.80 -6.57
N ILE A 24 -2.63 -9.16 -7.61
CA ILE A 24 -2.04 -10.49 -7.78
C ILE A 24 -0.54 -10.40 -7.53
N PHE A 25 -0.02 -11.25 -6.66
CA PHE A 25 1.38 -11.27 -6.25
C PHE A 25 2.02 -12.60 -6.64
N SER A 26 2.97 -12.58 -7.57
CA SER A 26 3.73 -13.77 -7.95
C SER A 26 4.68 -14.21 -6.83
N TRP A 27 5.09 -15.48 -6.85
CA TRP A 27 6.10 -15.97 -5.92
C TRP A 27 7.41 -15.21 -6.00
N GLU A 28 7.82 -14.81 -7.20
CA GLU A 28 9.02 -13.99 -7.42
C GLU A 28 8.89 -12.62 -6.76
N THR A 29 7.75 -11.92 -6.96
CA THR A 29 7.51 -10.63 -6.32
C THR A 29 7.50 -10.75 -4.80
N LEU A 30 6.83 -11.78 -4.25
CA LEU A 30 6.81 -12.00 -2.81
C LEU A 30 8.20 -12.33 -2.25
N PHE A 31 8.99 -13.10 -2.99
CA PHE A 31 10.36 -13.42 -2.61
C PHE A 31 11.25 -12.17 -2.63
N ASP A 32 11.18 -11.34 -3.66
CA ASP A 32 11.90 -10.07 -3.73
C ASP A 32 11.49 -9.14 -2.58
N LEU A 33 10.20 -8.99 -2.32
CA LEU A 33 9.71 -8.16 -1.21
C LEU A 33 10.21 -8.66 0.15
N ALA A 34 10.24 -9.97 0.36
CA ALA A 34 10.72 -10.57 1.60
C ALA A 34 12.24 -10.41 1.79
N THR A 35 13.01 -10.60 0.71
CA THR A 35 14.47 -10.55 0.74
C THR A 35 15.03 -9.13 0.77
N ASN A 36 14.36 -8.19 0.10
CA ASN A 36 14.77 -6.78 0.02
C ASN A 36 13.97 -5.87 0.96
N GLN A 37 13.24 -6.43 1.93
CA GLN A 37 12.33 -5.72 2.82
C GLN A 37 12.98 -4.49 3.47
N ALA A 38 14.17 -4.65 4.06
CA ALA A 38 14.82 -3.59 4.81
C ALA A 38 15.21 -2.40 3.91
N ALA A 39 15.85 -2.68 2.77
CA ALA A 39 16.27 -1.65 1.83
C ALA A 39 15.07 -0.93 1.20
N ARG A 40 14.02 -1.67 0.82
CA ARG A 40 12.78 -1.10 0.28
C ARG A 40 12.05 -0.25 1.31
N TRP A 41 12.10 -0.65 2.58
CA TRP A 41 11.50 0.10 3.68
C TRP A 41 12.22 1.43 3.92
N GLU A 42 13.56 1.41 3.91
CA GLU A 42 14.37 2.62 4.04
C GLU A 42 14.10 3.60 2.89
N ASP A 43 14.09 3.13 1.64
CA ASP A 43 13.75 3.93 0.47
C ASP A 43 12.35 4.56 0.58
N TYR A 44 11.36 3.76 0.98
CA TYR A 44 9.99 4.25 1.18
C TYR A 44 9.91 5.37 2.23
N ASN A 45 10.58 5.21 3.37
CA ASN A 45 10.59 6.24 4.42
C ASN A 45 11.32 7.51 3.96
N ALA A 46 12.43 7.39 3.23
CA ALA A 46 13.13 8.52 2.65
C ALA A 46 12.20 9.31 1.71
N ARG A 47 11.41 8.61 0.90
CA ARG A 47 10.43 9.22 -0.02
C ARG A 47 9.26 9.89 0.70
N ILE A 48 8.73 9.28 1.76
CA ILE A 48 7.70 9.92 2.60
C ILE A 48 8.23 11.22 3.20
N ASN A 49 9.42 11.18 3.81
CA ASN A 49 10.03 12.33 4.46
C ASN A 49 10.28 13.47 3.45
N ALA A 50 10.83 13.14 2.27
CA ALA A 50 11.05 14.11 1.21
C ALA A 50 9.75 14.73 0.67
N ALA A 51 8.66 13.97 0.66
CA ALA A 51 7.34 14.44 0.25
C ALA A 51 6.58 15.20 1.34
N GLY A 52 7.06 15.21 2.59
CA GLY A 52 6.31 15.72 3.74
C GLY A 52 5.01 14.95 4.01
N ALA A 53 4.93 13.70 3.56
CA ALA A 53 3.76 12.85 3.75
C ALA A 53 3.77 12.17 5.14
N SER A 54 2.65 11.59 5.54
CA SER A 54 2.52 10.81 6.77
C SER A 54 1.85 9.47 6.47
N ARG A 55 2.16 8.46 7.29
CA ARG A 55 1.59 7.11 7.20
C ARG A 55 0.32 6.99 8.04
N GLU A 56 0.14 7.92 8.96
CA GLU A 56 -0.99 7.99 9.86
C GLU A 56 -2.21 8.44 9.05
N PRO A 57 -3.34 7.73 9.18
CA PRO A 57 -4.57 8.23 8.60
C PRO A 57 -4.86 9.61 9.19
N LEU A 58 -5.40 10.50 8.35
CA LEU A 58 -5.89 11.78 8.83
C LEU A 58 -6.90 11.53 9.96
N PRO A 59 -6.92 12.36 11.02
CA PRO A 59 -7.94 12.29 12.05
C PRO A 59 -9.33 12.17 11.41
N ALA A 60 -10.23 11.37 12.00
CA ALA A 60 -11.55 11.08 11.45
C ALA A 60 -12.37 12.35 11.10
N ASP A 61 -12.09 13.46 11.78
CA ASP A 61 -12.75 14.75 11.59
C ASP A 61 -12.06 15.67 10.54
N THR A 62 -11.05 15.17 9.82
CA THR A 62 -10.35 15.95 8.79
C THR A 62 -11.21 16.07 7.55
N GLN A 63 -11.90 17.21 7.40
CA GLN A 63 -12.56 17.55 6.15
C GLN A 63 -11.55 18.09 5.15
N VAL A 64 -11.44 17.45 3.99
CA VAL A 64 -10.67 17.98 2.86
C VAL A 64 -11.42 19.22 2.34
N ILE A 65 -10.96 20.42 2.69
CA ILE A 65 -11.54 21.66 2.16
C ILE A 65 -11.22 21.72 0.66
N LYS A 66 -12.19 21.34 -0.18
CA LYS A 66 -12.12 21.60 -1.62
C LYS A 66 -12.36 23.09 -1.85
N PHE A 67 -11.30 23.87 -2.02
CA PHE A 67 -11.41 25.21 -2.56
C PHE A 67 -11.87 25.10 -4.03
N ILE A 68 -13.17 25.33 -4.28
CA ILE A 68 -13.65 25.60 -5.64
C ILE A 68 -13.52 27.11 -5.82
N PRO A 69 -12.60 27.61 -6.67
CA PRO A 69 -12.57 29.03 -6.98
C PRO A 69 -13.85 29.39 -7.75
N SER A 70 -14.69 30.24 -7.16
CA SER A 70 -15.82 30.85 -7.85
C SER A 70 -15.29 31.83 -8.91
N SER A 71 -15.65 31.58 -10.17
CA SER A 71 -15.54 32.56 -11.26
C SER A 71 -16.67 33.59 -11.18
#